data_AF-A0A3B4D9Z8-F1
#
_entry.id   AF-A0A3B4D9Z8-F1
#
_cell.length_a   1.000
_cell.length_b   1.000
_cell.length_c   1.000
_cell.angle_alpha   90.00
_cell.angle_beta   90.00
_cell.angle_gamma   90.00
#
_symmetry.space_group_name_H-M   'P 1'
#
loop_
_entity.id
_entity.type
_entity.pdbx_description
1 polymer ?
#
loop_
_entity_poly.entity_id
_entity_poly.type
_entity_poly.pdbx_seq_one_letter_code
_entity_poly.pdbx_strand_id
1 'polypeptide(L)'
;MERFGRLKFFAIVTGKAINADKDFIRKLHKHQPNLQKVSTVEGCDVILVFCPVASRAGTDIEAALKNLNDKSATKPAVLVVLHHTFDPDSTVPDSSRAVTRRNTFTVDCLFYEDSGLLQCRKNDTALEKITQYLKLQVLQSIFIILLWFHPLCSYTCTLAMMNETLYISSALILLHCTCCNVMISLAVLTLLSL
;
A
#
# COMPACT_ATOMS: atom_id res chain seq x y z
N MET A 1 -20.45 8.43 -2.10
CA MET A 1 -18.99 8.50 -2.38
C MET A 1 -18.27 8.23 -1.06
N GLU A 2 -17.99 6.97 -0.77
CA GLU A 2 -17.43 6.58 0.53
C GLU A 2 -15.99 7.08 0.67
N ARG A 3 -15.72 7.83 1.74
CA ARG A 3 -14.38 8.35 2.07
C ARG A 3 -13.51 7.21 2.57
N PHE A 4 -12.92 6.44 1.65
CA PHE A 4 -11.70 5.71 1.96
C PHE A 4 -10.61 6.72 2.33
N GLY A 5 -9.97 6.53 3.49
CA GLY A 5 -8.92 7.41 3.99
C GLY A 5 -7.78 7.56 2.97
N ARG A 6 -7.22 8.77 2.86
CA ARG A 6 -6.02 9.02 2.04
C ARG A 6 -4.85 8.27 2.64
N LEU A 7 -4.19 7.41 1.86
CA LEU A 7 -2.98 6.71 2.29
C LEU A 7 -1.84 7.73 2.43
N LYS A 8 -1.27 7.83 3.63
CA LYS A 8 -0.19 8.76 3.95
C LYS A 8 1.16 8.08 3.83
N PHE A 9 2.12 8.76 3.21
CA PHE A 9 3.48 8.24 3.11
C PHE A 9 4.52 9.25 3.60
N PHE A 10 5.57 8.72 4.22
CA PHE A 10 6.79 9.46 4.54
C PHE A 10 7.90 9.04 3.58
N ALA A 11 8.74 9.97 3.12
CA ALA A 11 9.81 9.67 2.17
C ALA A 11 11.19 9.82 2.84
N ILE A 12 12.05 8.82 2.66
CA ILE A 12 13.47 8.82 3.05
C ILE A 12 14.30 8.75 1.76
N VAL A 13 15.36 9.53 1.67
CA VAL A 13 16.36 9.43 0.60
C VAL A 13 17.72 9.21 1.24
N THR A 14 18.38 8.11 0.92
CA THR A 14 19.60 7.65 1.63
C THR A 14 20.91 8.05 0.95
N GLY A 15 20.81 8.72 -0.21
CA GLY A 15 21.95 9.17 -1.00
C GLY A 15 21.56 10.25 -2.01
N LYS A 16 22.42 10.50 -3.00
CA LYS A 16 22.17 11.50 -4.04
C LYS A 16 21.29 10.90 -5.14
N ALA A 17 19.99 11.17 -5.10
CA ALA A 17 19.03 10.65 -6.08
C ALA A 17 18.83 11.55 -7.32
N ILE A 18 19.51 12.70 -7.40
CA ILE A 18 19.48 13.64 -8.55
C ILE A 18 18.06 13.84 -9.11
N ASN A 19 17.13 14.27 -8.25
CA ASN A 19 15.70 14.48 -8.55
C ASN A 19 14.89 13.24 -8.97
N ALA A 20 15.49 12.07 -9.15
CA ALA A 20 14.76 10.85 -9.50
C ALA A 20 13.71 10.47 -8.44
N ASP A 21 13.97 10.76 -7.16
CA ASP A 21 13.01 10.63 -6.07
C ASP A 21 11.77 11.51 -6.28
N LYS A 22 11.97 12.77 -6.65
CA LYS A 22 10.89 13.73 -6.92
C LYS A 22 10.09 13.33 -8.17
N ASP A 23 10.77 12.91 -9.22
CA ASP A 23 10.14 12.43 -10.45
C ASP A 23 9.32 11.18 -10.21
N PHE A 24 9.85 10.25 -9.42
CA PHE A 24 9.14 9.06 -9.02
C PHE A 24 7.86 9.41 -8.25
N ILE A 25 7.96 10.27 -7.22
CA ILE A 25 6.78 10.71 -6.44
C ILE A 25 5.76 11.40 -7.35
N ARG A 26 6.20 12.26 -8.28
CA ARG A 26 5.33 12.93 -9.25
C ARG A 26 4.59 11.94 -10.13
N LYS A 27 5.27 10.93 -10.68
CA LYS A 27 4.64 9.87 -11.48
C LYS A 27 3.71 8.99 -10.63
N LEU A 28 4.10 8.67 -9.40
CA LEU A 28 3.28 7.89 -8.48
C LEU A 28 1.97 8.62 -8.12
N HIS A 29 2.03 9.93 -7.87
CA HIS A 29 0.83 10.75 -7.64
C HIS A 29 -0.14 10.76 -8.82
N LYS A 30 0.36 10.68 -10.07
CA LYS A 30 -0.51 10.55 -11.25
C LYS A 30 -1.30 9.23 -11.24
N HIS A 31 -0.68 8.14 -10.76
CA HIS A 31 -1.33 6.82 -10.67
C HIS A 31 -2.21 6.66 -9.43
N GLN A 32 -1.88 7.37 -8.35
CA GLN A 32 -2.59 7.30 -7.07
C GLN A 32 -2.78 8.70 -6.47
N PRO A 33 -3.75 9.48 -6.95
CA PRO A 33 -3.95 10.88 -6.56
C PRO A 33 -4.37 11.07 -5.09
N ASN A 34 -4.83 9.99 -4.44
CA ASN A 34 -5.22 10.00 -3.03
C ASN A 34 -4.03 9.77 -2.08
N LEU A 35 -2.80 9.60 -2.58
CA LEU A 35 -1.61 9.56 -1.76
C LEU A 35 -1.32 10.94 -1.16
N GLN A 36 -0.98 10.94 0.13
CA GLN A 36 -0.61 12.15 0.84
C GLN A 36 0.80 12.02 1.41
N LYS A 37 1.73 12.87 0.97
CA LYS A 37 3.03 13.00 1.61
C LYS A 37 2.88 13.66 2.99
N VAL A 38 3.51 13.09 4.01
CA VAL A 38 3.59 13.67 5.36
C VAL A 38 5.05 13.93 5.75
N SER A 39 5.26 14.74 6.80
CA SER A 39 6.58 15.17 7.26
C SER A 39 7.15 14.33 8.41
N THR A 40 6.37 13.43 9.00
CA THR A 40 6.80 12.60 10.14
C THR A 40 6.54 11.13 9.88
N VAL A 41 7.35 10.28 10.51
CA VAL A 41 7.23 8.82 10.41
C VAL A 41 5.98 8.34 11.15
N GLU A 42 5.64 8.98 12.26
CA GLU A 42 4.49 8.64 13.09
C GLU A 42 3.18 8.83 12.31
N GLY A 43 3.09 9.91 11.53
CA GLY A 43 1.90 10.28 10.78
C GLY A 43 1.70 9.56 9.44
N CYS A 44 2.62 8.68 9.03
CA CYS A 44 2.50 7.94 7.77
C CYS A 44 1.98 6.51 7.97
N ASP A 45 1.29 5.98 6.96
CA ASP A 45 0.87 4.58 6.90
C ASP A 45 1.97 3.69 6.29
N VAL A 46 2.75 4.26 5.36
CA VAL A 46 3.84 3.57 4.65
C VAL A 46 5.06 4.49 4.49
N ILE A 47 6.26 3.92 4.51
CA ILE A 47 7.51 4.65 4.29
C ILE A 47 8.04 4.33 2.88
N LEU A 48 8.26 5.35 2.04
CA LEU A 48 8.98 5.20 0.77
C LEU A 48 10.46 5.52 1.00
N VAL A 49 11.33 4.57 0.71
CA VAL A 49 12.78 4.72 0.83
C VAL A 49 13.39 4.73 -0.57
N PHE A 50 14.04 5.82 -0.94
CA PHE A 50 14.80 5.94 -2.18
C PHE A 50 16.27 5.67 -1.91
N CYS A 51 16.80 4.63 -2.56
CA CYS A 51 18.16 4.15 -2.40
C CYS A 51 18.90 4.20 -3.74
N PRO A 52 19.56 5.33 -4.07
CA PRO A 52 20.52 5.40 -5.16
C PRO A 52 21.70 4.46 -4.93
N VAL A 53 21.99 3.61 -5.91
CA VAL A 53 23.18 2.77 -5.91
C VAL A 53 24.36 3.65 -6.34
N ALA A 54 25.22 4.00 -5.39
CA ALA A 54 26.39 4.82 -5.60
C ALA A 54 27.69 3.99 -5.56
N SER A 55 27.68 2.88 -4.80
CA SER A 55 28.83 2.01 -4.64
C SER A 55 28.51 0.61 -5.16
N ARG A 56 27.81 -0.19 -4.35
CA ARG A 56 27.34 -1.54 -4.65
C ARG A 56 25.95 -1.68 -4.07
N ALA A 57 25.03 -2.23 -4.86
CA ALA A 57 23.63 -2.35 -4.47
C ALA A 57 23.44 -2.95 -3.07
N GLY A 58 24.12 -4.05 -2.75
CA GLY A 58 24.02 -4.69 -1.42
C GLY A 58 24.40 -3.77 -0.26
N THR A 59 25.51 -3.03 -0.38
CA THR A 59 25.98 -2.12 0.68
C THR A 59 25.06 -0.92 0.84
N ASP A 60 24.63 -0.31 -0.28
CA ASP A 60 23.73 0.85 -0.24
C ASP A 60 22.34 0.46 0.30
N ILE A 61 21.84 -0.73 -0.06
CA ILE A 61 20.59 -1.30 0.47
C ILE A 61 20.71 -1.56 1.98
N GLU A 62 21.80 -2.16 2.45
CA GLU A 62 22.01 -2.42 3.88
C GLU A 62 22.00 -1.11 4.69
N ALA A 63 22.70 -0.08 4.22
CA ALA A 63 22.69 1.24 4.83
C ALA A 63 21.29 1.88 4.83
N ALA A 64 20.54 1.73 3.73
CA ALA A 64 19.18 2.22 3.63
C ALA A 64 18.22 1.52 4.60
N LEU A 65 18.32 0.20 4.73
CA LEU A 65 17.53 -0.58 5.68
C LEU A 65 17.89 -0.27 7.13
N LYS A 66 19.16 -0.02 7.42
CA LYS A 66 19.59 0.44 8.75
C LYS A 66 18.95 1.79 9.08
N ASN A 67 19.00 2.77 8.18
CA ASN A 67 18.36 4.07 8.38
C ASN A 67 16.84 3.95 8.56
N LEU A 68 16.19 3.08 7.78
CA LEU A 68 14.77 2.77 7.91
C LEU A 68 14.46 2.16 9.28
N ASN A 69 15.24 1.18 9.75
CA ASN A 69 15.02 0.53 11.05
C ASN A 69 15.25 1.49 12.22
N ASP A 70 16.25 2.37 12.13
CA ASP A 70 16.53 3.41 13.12
C ASP A 70 15.34 4.38 13.26
N LYS A 71 14.55 4.59 12.19
CA LYS A 71 13.33 5.42 12.18
C LYS A 71 12.05 4.65 12.52
N SER A 72 11.90 3.43 11.99
CA SER A 72 10.76 2.56 12.26
C SER A 72 11.04 1.10 11.90
N ALA A 73 11.15 0.26 12.93
CA ALA A 73 11.35 -1.18 12.78
C ALA A 73 10.12 -1.91 12.20
N THR A 74 8.90 -1.40 12.42
CA THR A 74 7.66 -2.15 12.18
C THR A 74 6.82 -1.65 11.00
N LYS A 75 6.88 -0.35 10.67
CA LYS A 75 6.00 0.23 9.64
C LYS A 75 6.24 -0.40 8.26
N PRO A 76 5.19 -0.63 7.46
CA PRO A 76 5.35 -1.04 6.06
C PRO A 76 6.26 -0.07 5.31
N ALA A 77 7.14 -0.61 4.47
CA ALA A 77 8.05 0.19 3.67
C ALA A 77 8.09 -0.27 2.21
N VAL A 78 8.32 0.68 1.31
CA VAL A 78 8.64 0.46 -0.09
C VAL A 78 10.06 0.95 -0.32
N LEU A 79 10.97 0.04 -0.65
CA LEU A 79 12.33 0.35 -1.06
C LEU A 79 12.40 0.48 -2.58
N VAL A 80 12.68 1.69 -3.05
CA VAL A 80 12.93 2.00 -4.46
C VAL A 80 14.44 2.10 -4.65
N VAL A 81 15.03 1.04 -5.22
CA VAL A 81 16.45 1.01 -5.54
C VAL A 81 16.67 1.67 -6.90
N LEU A 82 17.46 2.73 -6.93
CA LEU A 82 17.72 3.54 -8.11
C LEU A 82 19.10 3.18 -8.66
N HIS A 83 19.13 2.48 -9.79
CA HIS A 83 20.35 2.07 -10.49
C HIS A 83 20.76 3.13 -11.49
N HIS A 84 21.98 3.63 -11.35
CA HIS A 84 22.51 4.66 -12.23
C HIS A 84 22.94 4.05 -13.58
N THR A 85 22.25 4.44 -14.65
CA THR A 85 22.55 4.00 -16.02
C THR A 85 21.93 4.95 -17.04
N PHE A 86 22.56 5.10 -18.19
CA PHE A 86 21.97 5.82 -19.33
C PHE A 86 21.13 4.89 -20.23
N ASP A 87 21.32 3.57 -20.12
CA ASP A 87 20.65 2.57 -20.94
C ASP A 87 19.24 2.25 -20.38
N PRO A 88 18.14 2.58 -21.08
CA PRO A 88 16.78 2.31 -20.62
C PRO A 88 16.43 0.82 -20.60
N ASP A 89 17.18 -0.02 -21.32
CA ASP A 89 16.98 -1.46 -21.41
C ASP A 89 17.94 -2.25 -20.50
N SER A 90 18.73 -1.54 -19.68
CA SER A 90 19.69 -2.13 -18.76
C SER A 90 19.03 -3.17 -17.86
N THR A 91 19.57 -4.38 -17.89
CA THR A 91 19.22 -5.42 -16.92
C THR A 91 19.95 -5.16 -15.61
N VAL A 92 19.23 -5.24 -14.50
CA VAL A 92 19.79 -5.09 -13.16
C VAL A 92 19.34 -6.26 -12.30
N PRO A 93 20.19 -6.74 -11.36
CA PRO A 93 19.81 -7.79 -10.43
C PRO A 93 18.58 -7.41 -9.61
N ASP A 94 17.81 -8.41 -9.20
CA ASP A 94 16.70 -8.23 -8.26
C ASP A 94 17.23 -7.87 -6.86
N SER A 95 17.02 -6.61 -6.47
CA SER A 95 17.50 -6.08 -5.19
C SER A 95 16.78 -6.65 -3.98
N SER A 96 15.60 -7.25 -4.14
CA SER A 96 14.86 -7.86 -3.03
C SER A 96 15.67 -8.96 -2.33
N ARG A 97 16.61 -9.59 -3.04
CA ARG A 97 17.52 -10.61 -2.51
C ARG A 97 18.47 -10.09 -1.43
N ALA A 98 18.74 -8.78 -1.40
CA ALA A 98 19.57 -8.12 -0.40
C ALA A 98 18.73 -7.56 0.78
N VAL A 99 17.40 -7.70 0.75
CA VAL A 99 16.51 -7.11 1.74
C VAL A 99 16.17 -8.12 2.83
N THR A 100 16.69 -7.86 4.04
CA THR A 100 16.49 -8.72 5.22
C THR A 100 15.25 -8.34 6.05
N ARG A 101 14.70 -7.14 5.84
CA ARG A 101 13.60 -6.58 6.62
C ARG A 101 12.24 -7.04 6.06
N ARG A 102 11.51 -7.89 6.81
CA ARG A 102 10.25 -8.55 6.39
C ARG A 102 9.17 -7.61 5.81
N ASN A 103 8.91 -6.46 6.43
CA ASN A 103 7.83 -5.55 6.02
C ASN A 103 8.28 -4.55 4.93
N THR A 104 9.03 -5.01 3.94
CA THR A 104 9.63 -4.15 2.92
C THR A 104 9.36 -4.68 1.52
N PHE A 105 8.52 -3.97 0.77
CA PHE A 105 8.32 -4.21 -0.66
C PHE A 105 9.45 -3.55 -1.45
N THR A 106 10.03 -4.23 -2.43
CA THR A 106 11.23 -3.72 -3.13
C THR A 106 10.98 -3.64 -4.63
N VAL A 107 11.42 -2.56 -5.25
CA VAL A 107 11.48 -2.43 -6.71
C VAL A 107 12.81 -1.84 -7.14
N ASP A 108 13.20 -2.19 -8.36
CA ASP A 108 14.36 -1.65 -9.04
C ASP A 108 13.94 -0.67 -10.12
N CYS A 109 14.55 0.51 -10.13
CA CYS A 109 14.32 1.58 -11.10
C CYS A 109 15.65 2.06 -11.68
N LEU A 110 15.62 2.58 -12.90
CA LEU A 110 16.78 3.14 -13.60
C LEU A 110 16.70 4.67 -13.59
N PHE A 111 17.84 5.32 -13.33
CA PHE A 111 17.95 6.78 -13.38
C PHE A 111 19.29 7.21 -13.97
N TYR A 112 19.34 8.42 -14.49
CA TYR A 112 20.55 9.03 -15.02
C TYR A 112 20.67 10.48 -14.53
N GLU A 113 21.88 10.97 -14.32
CA GLU A 113 22.09 12.29 -13.69
C GLU A 113 21.37 13.43 -14.41
N ASP A 114 21.40 13.46 -15.74
CA ASP A 114 20.83 14.56 -16.54
C ASP A 114 19.31 14.43 -16.73
N SER A 115 18.80 13.19 -16.77
CA SER A 115 17.41 12.89 -17.14
C SER A 115 16.53 12.55 -15.93
N GLY A 116 17.12 12.38 -14.75
CA GLY A 116 16.43 11.87 -13.58
C GLY A 116 15.93 10.44 -13.81
N LEU A 117 14.68 10.18 -13.45
CA LEU A 117 14.06 8.85 -13.59
C LEU A 117 13.79 8.54 -15.08
N LEU A 118 14.41 7.49 -15.61
CA LEU A 118 14.28 7.13 -17.04
C LEU A 118 12.83 6.82 -17.43
N GLN A 119 12.51 7.08 -18.69
CA GLN A 119 11.27 6.62 -19.33
C GLN A 119 11.55 5.26 -19.97
N CYS A 120 11.22 4.19 -19.25
CA CYS A 120 11.44 2.84 -19.73
C CYS A 120 10.44 1.86 -19.10
N ARG A 121 10.24 0.72 -19.76
CA ARG A 121 9.31 -0.33 -19.34
C ARG A 121 9.56 -0.78 -17.90
N LYS A 122 10.83 -0.88 -17.48
CA LYS A 122 11.19 -1.30 -16.11
C LYS A 122 10.63 -0.35 -15.06
N ASN A 123 10.79 0.96 -15.26
CA ASN A 123 10.30 1.99 -14.34
C ASN A 123 8.77 2.06 -14.32
N ASP A 124 8.13 1.90 -15.48
CA ASP A 124 6.67 1.86 -15.57
C ASP A 124 6.10 0.64 -14.83
N THR A 125 6.68 -0.55 -15.04
CA THR A 125 6.32 -1.75 -14.28
C THR A 125 6.59 -1.60 -12.78
N ALA A 126 7.67 -0.94 -12.38
CA ALA A 126 7.95 -0.66 -10.97
C ALA A 126 6.88 0.25 -10.33
N LEU A 127 6.45 1.29 -11.04
CA LEU A 127 5.36 2.18 -10.62
C LEU A 127 4.02 1.45 -10.51
N GLU A 128 3.69 0.59 -11.47
CA GLU A 128 2.48 -0.25 -11.43
C GLU A 128 2.47 -1.18 -10.21
N LYS A 129 3.58 -1.89 -9.99
CA LYS A 129 3.75 -2.80 -8.84
C LYS A 129 3.58 -2.07 -7.51
N ILE A 130 4.20 -0.90 -7.35
CA ILE A 130 4.03 -0.08 -6.14
C ILE A 130 2.59 0.39 -6.01
N THR A 131 1.97 0.87 -7.09
CA THR A 131 0.56 1.31 -7.06
C THR A 131 -0.36 0.18 -6.60
N GLN A 132 -0.16 -1.04 -7.10
CA GLN A 132 -0.91 -2.21 -6.67
C GLN A 132 -0.65 -2.54 -5.19
N TYR A 133 0.62 -2.55 -4.77
CA TYR A 133 1.00 -2.79 -3.38
C TYR A 133 0.32 -1.79 -2.44
N LEU A 134 0.36 -0.50 -2.76
CA LEU A 134 -0.23 0.57 -1.94
C LEU A 134 -1.76 0.46 -1.87
N LYS A 135 -2.43 0.06 -2.96
CA LYS A 135 -3.87 -0.25 -2.93
C LYS A 135 -4.18 -1.39 -1.96
N LEU A 136 -3.37 -2.45 -1.95
CA LEU A 136 -3.55 -3.56 -1.02
C LEU A 136 -3.33 -3.15 0.44
N GLN A 137 -2.43 -2.21 0.73
CA GLN A 137 -2.23 -1.68 2.10
C GLN A 137 -3.48 -0.98 2.65
N VAL A 138 -4.22 -0.27 1.79
CA VAL A 138 -5.51 0.34 2.17
C VAL A 138 -6.53 -0.74 2.51
N LEU A 139 -6.64 -1.78 1.67
CA LEU A 139 -7.57 -2.90 1.88
C LEU A 139 -7.27 -3.71 3.15
N GLN A 140 -5.99 -3.98 3.43
CA GLN A 140 -5.58 -4.67 4.65
C GLN A 140 -5.94 -3.87 5.90
N SER A 141 -5.77 -2.55 5.87
CA SER A 141 -6.17 -1.67 6.97
C SER A 141 -7.68 -1.75 7.23
N ILE A 142 -8.50 -1.81 6.16
CA ILE A 142 -9.96 -1.98 6.27
C ILE A 142 -10.33 -3.35 6.81
N PHE A 143 -9.71 -4.42 6.31
CA PHE A 143 -10.02 -5.78 6.72
C PHE A 143 -9.68 -6.01 8.20
N ILE A 144 -8.57 -5.48 8.69
CA ILE A 144 -8.23 -5.51 10.12
C ILE A 144 -9.32 -4.79 10.92
N ILE A 145 -9.73 -3.58 10.52
CA ILE A 145 -10.81 -2.87 11.22
C ILE A 145 -12.10 -3.69 11.26
N LEU A 146 -12.52 -4.27 10.13
CA LEU A 146 -13.72 -5.11 10.05
C LEU A 146 -13.62 -6.38 10.91
N LEU A 147 -12.45 -7.02 10.96
CA LEU A 147 -12.20 -8.18 11.83
C LEU A 147 -12.28 -7.83 13.31
N TRP A 148 -11.92 -6.60 13.70
CA TRP A 148 -12.08 -6.12 15.08
C TRP A 148 -13.54 -5.78 15.42
N PHE A 149 -14.36 -5.43 14.42
CA PHE A 149 -15.81 -5.29 14.59
C PHE A 149 -16.56 -6.64 14.62
N HIS A 150 -15.93 -7.73 14.16
CA HIS A 150 -16.58 -9.04 14.00
C HIS A 150 -16.77 -9.89 15.28
N PRO A 151 -16.07 -9.74 16.43
CA PRO A 151 -16.33 -10.59 17.60
C PRO A 151 -17.26 -9.97 18.65
N LEU A 152 -17.82 -8.77 18.46
CA LEU A 152 -18.81 -8.24 19.42
C LEU A 152 -20.26 -8.66 19.13
N CYS A 153 -20.56 -9.18 17.94
CA CYS A 153 -21.92 -9.61 17.59
C CYS A 153 -22.18 -11.11 17.83
N SER A 154 -21.14 -11.95 17.92
CA SER A 154 -21.29 -13.41 17.98
C SER A 154 -21.56 -13.98 19.38
N TYR A 155 -21.26 -13.25 20.46
CA TYR A 155 -21.43 -13.77 21.83
C TYR A 155 -22.80 -13.49 22.46
N THR A 156 -23.61 -12.56 21.92
CA THR A 156 -24.96 -12.27 22.43
C THR A 156 -26.08 -12.85 21.56
N CYS A 157 -25.83 -13.20 20.29
CA CYS A 157 -26.87 -13.70 19.39
C CYS A 157 -27.26 -15.18 19.58
N THR A 158 -26.43 -16.03 20.19
CA THR A 158 -26.79 -17.45 20.43
C THR A 158 -27.88 -17.63 21.50
N LEU A 159 -28.16 -16.62 22.33
CA LEU A 159 -29.23 -16.66 23.34
C LEU A 159 -30.56 -16.05 22.85
N ALA A 160 -30.60 -15.40 21.68
CA ALA A 160 -31.80 -14.77 21.15
C ALA A 160 -32.61 -15.66 20.17
N MET A 161 -32.19 -16.90 19.93
CA MET A 161 -32.86 -17.82 18.99
C MET A 161 -34.06 -18.59 19.57
N MET A 162 -34.74 -18.06 20.60
CA MET A 162 -36.01 -18.61 21.09
C MET A 162 -37.05 -17.50 21.28
N ASN A 163 -37.50 -16.85 20.19
CA ASN A 163 -38.94 -16.65 19.95
C ASN A 163 -39.26 -15.89 18.65
N GLU A 164 -40.08 -16.57 17.84
CA GLU A 164 -41.19 -16.06 17.03
C GLU A 164 -41.00 -15.20 15.75
N THR A 165 -41.55 -15.81 14.69
CA THR A 165 -42.29 -15.28 13.51
C THR A 165 -41.57 -14.47 12.42
N LEU A 166 -41.35 -15.17 11.30
CA LEU A 166 -40.87 -14.72 10.00
C LEU A 166 -42.02 -14.08 9.20
N TYR A 167 -41.93 -12.80 8.83
CA TYR A 167 -42.86 -12.14 7.91
C TYR A 167 -42.13 -11.86 6.58
N ILE A 168 -42.57 -12.50 5.49
CA ILE A 168 -41.99 -12.34 4.15
C ILE A 168 -42.94 -11.47 3.32
N SER A 169 -42.48 -10.28 2.90
CA SER A 169 -43.01 -9.63 1.70
C SER A 169 -41.89 -8.99 0.89
N SER A 170 -42.05 -9.06 -0.42
CA SER A 170 -41.10 -8.87 -1.51
C SER A 170 -40.11 -7.68 -1.43
N ALA A 171 -38.88 -7.99 -1.82
CA ALA A 171 -37.81 -7.13 -2.37
C ALA A 171 -36.72 -6.55 -1.45
N LEU A 172 -36.69 -6.83 -0.15
CA LEU A 172 -35.52 -6.50 0.68
C LEU A 172 -35.38 -7.54 1.80
N ILE A 173 -34.35 -8.39 1.76
CA ILE A 173 -33.98 -9.18 2.94
C ILE A 173 -33.22 -8.24 3.86
N LEU A 174 -33.96 -7.50 4.68
CA LEU A 174 -33.40 -6.76 5.80
C LEU A 174 -33.11 -7.75 6.93
N LEU A 175 -31.88 -8.23 7.04
CA LEU A 175 -31.43 -8.82 8.29
C LEU A 175 -31.25 -7.68 9.30
N HIS A 176 -32.30 -7.39 10.07
CA HIS A 176 -32.23 -6.43 11.15
C HIS A 176 -31.61 -7.13 12.38
N CYS A 177 -30.31 -6.93 12.60
CA CYS A 177 -29.69 -7.34 13.86
C CYS A 177 -30.09 -6.31 14.93
N THR A 178 -31.00 -6.68 15.83
CA THR A 178 -31.46 -5.78 16.91
C THR A 178 -30.40 -5.48 17.97
N CYS A 179 -29.25 -6.17 17.95
CA CYS A 179 -28.20 -6.03 18.97
C CYS A 179 -27.19 -4.89 18.67
N CYS A 180 -27.02 -4.51 17.41
CA CYS A 180 -26.17 -3.40 17.01
C CYS A 180 -26.99 -2.64 15.99
N ASN A 181 -27.30 -1.37 16.22
CA ASN A 181 -28.13 -0.53 15.35
C ASN A 181 -27.40 -0.19 14.02
N VAL A 182 -26.88 -1.21 13.34
CA VAL A 182 -26.03 -1.18 12.16
C VAL A 182 -26.82 -1.88 11.06
N MET A 183 -27.36 -1.08 10.16
CA MET A 183 -28.03 -1.56 8.96
C MET A 183 -26.98 -2.05 7.97
N ILE A 184 -26.73 -3.36 7.91
CA ILE A 184 -25.89 -3.95 6.86
C ILE A 184 -26.75 -4.12 5.61
N SER A 185 -26.63 -3.19 4.67
CA SER A 185 -27.27 -3.31 3.35
C SER A 185 -26.42 -4.21 2.46
N LEU A 186 -26.76 -5.49 2.37
CA LEU A 186 -26.24 -6.38 1.33
C LEU A 186 -26.90 -6.03 0.00
N ALA A 187 -26.20 -5.26 -0.84
CA ALA A 187 -26.60 -5.10 -2.24
C ALA A 187 -26.33 -6.43 -2.96
N VAL A 188 -27.40 -7.20 -3.22
CA VAL A 188 -27.33 -8.34 -4.14
C VAL A 188 -27.15 -7.76 -5.54
N LEU A 189 -25.92 -7.79 -6.06
CA LEU A 189 -25.67 -7.60 -7.48
C LEU A 189 -26.32 -8.78 -8.22
N THR A 190 -27.53 -8.57 -8.72
CA THR A 190 -28.15 -9.47 -9.68
C THR A 190 -27.38 -9.37 -11.00
N LEU A 191 -26.36 -10.22 -11.17
CA LEU A 191 -25.93 -10.64 -12.49
C LEU A 191 -26.88 -11.77 -12.91
N LEU A 192 -27.93 -11.39 -13.63
CA LEU A 192 -28.71 -12.32 -14.45
C LEU A 192 -28.62 -11.84 -15.90
N SER A 193 -27.78 -12.58 -16.63
CA SER A 193 -27.75 -12.79 -18.08
C SER A 193 -28.98 -12.34 -18.87
N LEU A 194 -28.72 -11.44 -19.84
CA LEU A 194 -29.05 -11.59 -21.27
C LEU A 194 -28.12 -10.69 -22.09
#